data_AF-A0A3D4RL21-F1
#
_entry.id   AF-A0A3D4RL21-F1
#
_cell.length_a   1.000
_cell.length_b   1.000
_cell.length_c   1.000
_cell.angle_alpha   90.00
_cell.angle_beta   90.00
_cell.angle_gamma   90.00
#
_symmetry.space_group_name_H-M   'P 1'
#
loop_
_entity.id
_entity.type
_entity.pdbx_description
1 polymer ?
#
loop_
_entity_poly.entity_id
_entity_poly.type
_entity_poly.pdbx_seq_one_letter_code
_entity_poly.pdbx_strand_id
1 'polypeptide(L)' 'SNDKKRKTVVDLVPENLKRRGLFPVGRLDRDTTGLLIITDDGDFAHRVLSPKKEVFKTYIALL' A
#
# COMPACT_ATOMS: atom_id res chain seq x y z
N SER A 1 -14.20 0.12 16.12
CA SER A 1 -14.11 -1.27 15.61
C SER A 1 -12.83 -1.90 16.14
N ASN A 2 -12.95 -2.97 16.93
CA ASN A 2 -11.85 -3.53 17.73
C ASN A 2 -10.99 -4.48 16.89
N ASP A 3 -10.23 -3.93 15.94
CA ASP A 3 -9.58 -4.70 14.87
C ASP A 3 -8.04 -4.77 14.99
N LYS A 4 -7.49 -4.69 16.22
CA LYS A 4 -6.04 -4.66 16.49
C LYS A 4 -5.29 -5.97 16.17
N LYS A 5 -5.94 -7.00 15.61
CA LYS A 5 -5.37 -8.35 15.40
C LYS A 5 -5.34 -8.84 13.94
N ARG A 6 -5.77 -8.03 12.97
CA ARG A 6 -5.70 -8.47 11.56
C ARG A 6 -4.30 -8.25 11.01
N LYS A 7 -3.72 -9.30 10.43
CA LYS A 7 -2.46 -9.23 9.70
C LYS A 7 -2.62 -8.24 8.55
N THR A 8 -1.67 -7.31 8.46
CA THR A 8 -1.60 -6.26 7.45
C THR A 8 -0.57 -6.62 6.38
N VAL A 9 -0.58 -5.90 5.27
CA VAL A 9 0.44 -6.02 4.23
C VAL A 9 1.85 -5.64 4.74
N VAL A 10 1.95 -4.78 5.76
CA VAL A 10 3.24 -4.41 6.38
C VAL A 10 3.85 -5.61 7.11
N ASP A 11 3.03 -6.49 7.67
CA ASP A 11 3.49 -7.72 8.33
C ASP A 11 4.10 -8.73 7.34
N LEU A 12 3.88 -8.55 6.03
CA LEU A 12 4.43 -9.39 4.97
C LEU A 12 5.81 -8.94 4.49
N VAL A 13 6.27 -7.76 4.89
CA VAL A 13 7.59 -7.23 4.51
C VAL A 13 8.69 -8.13 5.11
N PRO A 14 9.75 -8.50 4.37
CA PRO A 14 10.88 -9.26 4.92
C PRO A 14 11.53 -8.55 6.12
N GLU A 15 11.93 -9.31 7.14
CA GLU A 15 12.50 -8.76 8.39
C GLU A 15 13.68 -7.80 8.15
N ASN A 16 14.54 -8.09 7.17
CA ASN A 16 15.69 -7.25 6.83
C ASN A 16 15.31 -5.91 6.16
N LEU A 17 14.06 -5.76 5.71
CA LEU A 17 13.53 -4.53 5.12
C LEU A 17 12.54 -3.82 6.06
N LYS A 18 12.10 -4.49 7.12
CA LYS A 18 11.20 -3.90 8.12
C LYS A 18 11.91 -2.76 8.83
N ARG A 19 11.24 -1.62 8.88
CA ARG A 19 11.66 -0.45 9.65
C ARG A 19 10.44 0.31 10.15
N ARG A 20 10.66 1.14 11.16
CA ARG A 20 9.59 1.94 11.76
C ARG A 20 9.03 2.92 10.72
N GLY A 21 7.71 3.06 10.70
CA GLY A 21 7.04 4.03 9.84
C GLY A 21 6.76 3.55 8.42
N LEU A 22 6.97 2.27 8.09
CA LEU A 22 6.47 1.71 6.83
C LEU A 22 4.93 1.70 6.80
N PHE A 23 4.37 2.14 5.68
CA PHE A 23 2.93 2.13 5.42
C PHE A 23 2.64 1.90 3.92
N PRO A 24 1.46 1.37 3.56
CA PRO A 24 1.09 1.17 2.17
C PRO A 24 0.73 2.50 1.50
N VAL A 25 1.16 2.69 0.25
CA VAL A 25 0.76 3.80 -0.61
C VAL A 25 -0.57 3.45 -1.25
N GLY A 26 -1.65 3.76 -0.54
CA GLY A 26 -3.02 3.47 -0.97
C GLY A 26 -3.52 2.14 -0.44
N ARG A 27 -4.48 1.56 -1.15
CA ARG A 27 -5.20 0.36 -0.70
C ARG A 27 -5.42 -0.59 -1.86
N LEU A 28 -5.32 -1.87 -1.55
CA LEU A 28 -5.75 -2.98 -2.39
C LEU A 28 -6.82 -3.74 -1.58
N ASP A 29 -7.90 -4.14 -2.24
CA ASP A 29 -8.96 -4.90 -1.58
C ASP A 29 -8.49 -6.32 -1.28
N ARG A 30 -9.01 -6.94 -0.21
CA ARG A 30 -8.48 -8.20 0.33
C ARG A 30 -8.53 -9.36 -0.66
N ASP A 31 -9.53 -9.36 -1.54
CA ASP A 31 -9.81 -10.34 -2.58
C ASP A 31 -9.20 -9.97 -3.93
N THR A 32 -8.40 -8.90 -4.00
CA THR A 32 -7.68 -8.48 -5.20
C THR A 32 -6.19 -8.74 -5.10
N THR A 33 -5.54 -8.96 -6.24
CA THR A 33 -4.10 -9.10 -6.36
C THR A 33 -3.53 -7.99 -7.21
N GLY A 34 -2.28 -7.62 -6.98
CA GLY A 34 -1.64 -6.56 -7.76
C GLY A 34 -0.43 -5.96 -7.07
N LEU A 35 0.06 -4.89 -7.67
CA LEU A 35 1.17 -4.11 -7.14
C LEU A 35 0.67 -3.23 -5.98
N LEU A 36 1.35 -3.32 -4.84
CA LEU A 36 1.18 -2.40 -3.71
C LEU A 36 2.54 -1.88 -3.27
N ILE A 37 2.71 -0.55 -3.27
CA ILE A 37 3.94 0.08 -2.82
C ILE A 37 3.89 0.28 -1.31
N ILE A 38 4.99 0.02 -0.62
CA ILE A 38 5.16 0.27 0.81
C ILE A 38 6.36 1.21 0.98
N THR A 39 6.19 2.28 1.76
CA THR A 39 7.22 3.29 1.98
C THR A 39 7.10 3.87 3.38
N ASP A 40 8.17 4.49 3.86
CA ASP A 40 8.21 5.39 5.02
C ASP A 40 8.28 6.88 4.61
N ASP A 41 8.38 7.17 3.30
CA ASP A 41 8.35 8.54 2.75
C ASP A 41 6.91 9.03 2.54
N GLY A 42 6.47 9.91 3.45
CA GLY A 42 5.16 10.55 3.42
C GLY A 42 4.95 11.47 2.21
N ASP A 43 5.98 12.17 1.76
CA ASP A 43 5.87 13.11 0.64
C ASP A 43 5.70 12.36 -0.68
N PHE A 44 6.45 11.27 -0.87
CA PHE A 44 6.24 10.37 -2.00
C PHE A 44 4.83 9.82 -2.03
N ALA A 45 4.35 9.28 -0.90
CA ALA A 45 3.02 8.72 -0.83
C ALA A 45 1.93 9.76 -1.13
N HIS A 46 2.06 10.97 -0.59
CA HIS A 46 1.14 12.06 -0.87
C HIS A 46 1.16 12.44 -2.36
N ARG A 47 2.33 12.52 -3.00
CA ARG A 47 2.43 12.79 -4.45
C ARG A 47 1.75 11.70 -5.28
N VAL A 48 1.92 10.43 -4.94
CA VAL A 48 1.33 9.31 -5.69
C VAL A 48 -0.18 9.20 -5.48
N LEU A 49 -0.67 9.48 -4.27
CA LEU A 49 -2.08 9.33 -3.92
C LEU A 49 -2.94 10.55 -4.27
N SER A 50 -2.33 11.73 -4.36
CA SER A 50 -3.07 12.96 -4.68
C SER A 50 -3.70 12.86 -6.09
N PRO A 51 -5.03 12.98 -6.21
CA PRO A 51 -5.70 12.96 -7.52
C PRO A 51 -5.19 14.05 -8.47
N LYS A 52 -4.69 15.16 -7.92
CA LYS A 52 -4.15 16.32 -8.68
C LYS A 52 -2.82 16.03 -9.38
N LYS A 53 -2.16 14.91 -9.07
CA LYS A 53 -0.84 14.56 -9.61
C LYS A 53 -0.91 13.61 -10.80
N GLU A 54 -2.11 13.21 -11.21
CA GLU A 54 -2.37 12.42 -12.43
C GLU A 54 -1.49 11.16 -12.57
N VAL A 55 -1.18 10.53 -11.43
CA VAL A 55 -0.42 9.27 -11.43
C VAL A 55 -1.37 8.13 -11.83
N PHE A 56 -1.23 7.68 -13.07
CA PHE A 56 -2.04 6.59 -13.62
C PHE A 56 -1.75 5.26 -12.94
N LYS A 57 -2.80 4.46 -12.78
CA LYS A 57 -2.74 3.09 -12.27
C LYS A 57 -3.31 2.17 -13.33
N THR A 58 -2.55 1.18 -13.74
CA THR A 58 -2.97 0.18 -14.72
C THR A 58 -3.50 -1.04 -14.00
N TYR A 59 -4.64 -1.55 -14.45
CA TYR A 59 -5.31 -2.72 -13.88
C TYR A 59 -5.49 -3.78 -14.96
N ILE A 60 -5.35 -5.05 -14.56
CA ILE A 60 -5.76 -6.20 -15.36
C ILE A 60 -7.03 -6.73 -14.72
N ALA A 61 -8.14 -6.70 -15.45
CA ALA A 61 -9.42 -7.25 -15.00
C ALA A 61 -9.71 -8.53 -15.79
N LEU A 62 -10.05 -9.61 -15.08
CA LEU A 62 -10.53 -10.85 -15.68
C LEU A 62 -12.07 -10.84 -15.59
N LEU A 63 -12.73 -11.18 -16.69
CA LEU A 63 -14.19 -11.28 -16.78
C LEU A 63 -14.70 -12.63 -16.26
#